data_AF-A0A924IZF4-F1
#
_entry.id   AF-A0A924IZF4-F1
#
_cell.length_a   1.000
_cell.length_b   1.000
_cell.length_c   1.000
_cell.angle_alpha   90.00
_cell.angle_beta   90.00
_cell.angle_gamma   90.00
#
_symmetry.space_group_name_H-M   'P 1'
#
loop_
_entity.id
_entity.type
_entity.pdbx_description
1 polymer ?
#
loop_
_entity_poly.entity_id
_entity_poly.type
_entity_poly.pdbx_seq_one_letter_code
_entity_poly.pdbx_strand_id
1 'polypeptide(L)'
;EYQLTRALENLRQKGAKFSLGKVDDWMDCGNKNATVETNGKILQYEKDEMSHFPASAEIENCMIIPPCFIGENVKLKNSKIGPCVSVGNNTIVINSNIDNSLIQENTVIDHGNLSNSMIGNSAHYYGVAREISLGDFSVLDFLSKAEN
;
A
#
# COMPACT_ATOMS: atom_id res chain seq x y z
N GLU A 1 11.31 30.65 -11.62
CA GLU A 1 10.26 29.61 -11.74
C GLU A 1 9.11 30.17 -12.57
N TYR A 2 8.56 29.40 -13.51
CA TYR A 2 7.40 29.81 -14.32
C TYR A 2 6.19 28.99 -13.91
N GLN A 3 5.13 29.67 -13.49
CA GLN A 3 3.91 29.03 -13.02
C GLN A 3 3.02 28.58 -14.19
N LEU A 4 2.52 27.35 -14.15
CA LEU A 4 1.60 26.79 -15.16
C LEU A 4 0.37 27.69 -15.36
N THR A 5 -0.15 28.27 -14.27
CA THR A 5 -1.28 29.22 -14.30
C THR A 5 -0.99 30.43 -15.19
N ARG A 6 0.26 30.92 -15.20
CA ARG A 6 0.67 32.05 -16.03
C ARG A 6 0.76 31.68 -17.51
N ALA A 7 1.14 30.43 -17.82
CA ALA A 7 1.12 29.92 -19.19
C ALA A 7 -0.31 29.72 -19.72
N LEU A 8 -1.22 29.18 -18.89
CA LEU A 8 -2.62 29.00 -19.23
C LEU A 8 -3.34 30.33 -19.47
N GLU A 9 -3.06 31.33 -18.64
CA GLU A 9 -3.62 32.68 -18.83
C GLU A 9 -3.14 33.33 -20.13
N ASN A 10 -1.86 33.17 -20.48
CA ASN A 10 -1.33 33.65 -21.77
C ASN A 10 -2.00 32.97 -22.97
N LEU A 11 -2.29 31.66 -22.88
CA LEU A 11 -3.02 30.94 -23.93
C LEU A 11 -4.46 31.46 -24.08
N ARG A 12 -5.13 31.72 -22.95
CA ARG A 12 -6.48 32.31 -22.93
C ARG A 12 -6.48 33.68 -23.60
N GLN A 13 -5.52 34.55 -23.28
CA GLN A 13 -5.38 35.88 -23.90
C GLN A 13 -5.10 35.82 -25.40
N LYS A 14 -4.42 34.76 -25.88
CA LYS A 14 -4.18 34.49 -27.31
C LYS A 14 -5.38 33.85 -28.02
N GLY A 15 -6.54 33.73 -27.36
CA GLY A 15 -7.79 33.25 -27.96
C GLY A 15 -7.99 31.73 -27.90
N ALA A 16 -7.18 31.00 -27.13
CA ALA A 16 -7.43 29.58 -26.89
C ALA A 16 -8.76 29.39 -26.15
N LYS A 17 -9.58 28.43 -26.61
CA LYS A 17 -10.85 28.08 -25.99
C LYS A 17 -10.64 26.94 -24.99
N PHE A 18 -11.00 27.19 -23.74
CA PHE A 18 -10.99 26.19 -22.69
C PHE A 18 -12.40 25.63 -22.47
N SER A 19 -12.50 24.33 -22.26
CA SER A 19 -13.71 23.64 -21.84
C SER A 19 -13.48 22.98 -20.48
N LEU A 20 -14.57 22.64 -19.80
CA LEU A 20 -14.52 21.96 -18.52
C LEU A 20 -14.48 20.44 -18.75
N GLY A 21 -13.65 19.75 -17.98
CA GLY A 21 -13.73 18.30 -17.78
C GLY A 21 -14.22 18.03 -16.36
N LYS A 22 -15.15 17.09 -16.19
CA LYS A 22 -15.57 16.64 -14.87
C LYS A 22 -14.53 15.65 -14.34
N VAL A 23 -14.11 15.84 -13.09
CA VAL A 23 -13.26 14.91 -12.36
C VAL A 23 -14.12 14.26 -11.29
N ASP A 24 -14.20 12.93 -11.31
CA ASP A 24 -15.07 12.18 -10.39
C ASP A 24 -14.39 11.87 -9.05
N ASP A 25 -13.06 11.70 -9.04
CA ASP A 25 -12.28 11.62 -7.80
C ASP A 25 -10.92 12.31 -7.99
N TRP A 26 -10.44 12.97 -6.94
CA TRP A 26 -9.15 13.67 -6.92
C TRP A 26 -8.29 13.04 -5.83
N MET A 27 -7.28 12.29 -6.25
CA MET A 27 -6.38 11.56 -5.36
C MET A 27 -5.11 12.38 -5.06
N ASP A 28 -4.61 12.26 -3.83
CA ASP A 28 -3.39 12.92 -3.36
C ASP A 28 -2.34 11.89 -2.94
N CYS A 29 -1.07 12.23 -3.14
CA CYS A 29 0.09 11.46 -2.73
C CYS A 29 1.12 12.31 -1.99
N GLY A 30 0.72 13.47 -1.44
CA GLY A 30 1.62 14.41 -0.76
C GLY A 30 2.12 13.94 0.62
N ASN A 31 1.49 12.93 1.22
CA ASN A 31 1.97 12.30 2.46
C ASN A 31 1.62 10.82 2.51
N LYS A 32 2.27 10.09 3.43
CA LYS A 32 2.14 8.64 3.56
C LYS A 32 0.70 8.14 3.74
N ASN A 33 -0.14 8.83 4.53
CA ASN A 33 -1.52 8.41 4.74
C ASN A 33 -2.36 8.62 3.47
N ALA A 34 -2.23 9.80 2.84
CA ALA A 34 -2.92 10.10 1.58
C ALA A 34 -2.54 9.13 0.46
N THR A 35 -1.26 8.78 0.33
CA THR A 35 -0.81 7.81 -0.67
C THR A 35 -1.36 6.40 -0.42
N VAL A 36 -1.42 5.94 0.83
CA VAL A 36 -1.97 4.62 1.17
C VAL A 36 -3.48 4.58 0.90
N GLU A 37 -4.20 5.67 1.21
CA GLU A 37 -5.62 5.80 0.86
C GLU A 37 -5.83 5.75 -0.65
N THR A 38 -5.06 6.53 -1.41
CA THR A 38 -5.07 6.54 -2.88
C THR A 38 -4.79 5.15 -3.45
N ASN A 39 -3.81 4.41 -2.90
CA ASN A 39 -3.55 3.02 -3.27
C ASN A 39 -4.79 2.13 -3.09
N GLY A 40 -5.45 2.21 -1.93
CA GLY A 40 -6.68 1.47 -1.66
C GLY A 40 -7.81 1.80 -2.64
N LYS A 41 -7.98 3.09 -2.99
CA LYS A 41 -8.97 3.53 -4.00
C LYS A 41 -8.68 2.93 -5.38
N ILE A 42 -7.43 2.99 -5.84
CA ILE A 42 -7.03 2.41 -7.13
C ILE A 42 -7.29 0.91 -7.15
N LEU A 43 -6.89 0.19 -6.10
CA LEU A 43 -7.16 -1.25 -5.96
C LEU A 43 -8.65 -1.57 -6.01
N GLN A 44 -9.50 -0.67 -5.52
CA GLN A 44 -10.95 -0.84 -5.55
C GLN A 44 -11.56 -0.54 -6.92
N TYR A 45 -11.02 0.45 -7.65
CA TYR A 45 -11.45 0.77 -9.02
C TYR A 45 -11.03 -0.32 -10.02
N GLU A 46 -9.80 -0.81 -9.89
CA GLU A 46 -9.20 -1.81 -10.78
C GLU A 46 -9.30 -3.22 -10.21
N LYS A 47 -10.29 -3.47 -9.34
CA LYS A 47 -10.39 -4.72 -8.57
C LYS A 47 -10.41 -5.95 -9.47
N ASP A 48 -11.12 -5.90 -10.59
CA ASP A 48 -11.26 -7.05 -11.50
C ASP A 48 -9.96 -7.31 -12.27
N GLU A 49 -9.31 -6.26 -12.76
CA GLU A 49 -8.00 -6.34 -13.43
C GLU A 49 -6.92 -6.87 -12.47
N MET A 50 -6.86 -6.33 -11.24
CA MET A 50 -5.86 -6.68 -10.23
C MET A 50 -6.14 -7.99 -9.47
N SER A 51 -7.27 -8.64 -9.74
CA SER A 51 -7.58 -9.97 -9.18
C SER A 51 -6.76 -11.09 -9.83
N HIS A 52 -6.06 -10.82 -10.95
CA HIS A 52 -5.23 -11.79 -11.65
C HIS A 52 -3.76 -11.62 -11.24
N PHE A 53 -3.21 -12.64 -10.57
CA PHE A 53 -1.80 -12.64 -10.18
C PHE A 53 -0.91 -13.23 -11.27
N PRO A 54 0.30 -12.71 -11.47
CA PRO A 54 1.22 -13.24 -12.46
C PRO A 54 1.65 -14.67 -12.11
N ALA A 55 1.92 -15.49 -13.13
CA ALA A 55 2.36 -16.88 -12.94
C ALA A 55 3.72 -17.00 -12.24
N SER A 56 4.50 -15.92 -12.22
CA SER A 56 5.78 -15.82 -11.51
C SER A 56 5.62 -15.62 -10.00
N ALA A 57 4.43 -15.25 -9.52
CA ALA A 57 4.17 -15.09 -8.09
C ALA A 57 4.11 -16.45 -7.40
N GLU A 58 4.95 -16.63 -6.38
CA GLU A 58 4.99 -17.81 -5.53
C GLU A 58 4.15 -17.55 -4.28
N ILE A 59 3.00 -18.23 -4.16
CA ILE A 59 2.06 -18.04 -3.03
C ILE A 59 1.91 -19.38 -2.30
N GLU A 60 2.53 -19.49 -1.12
CA GLU A 60 2.56 -20.71 -0.31
C GLU A 60 1.90 -20.47 1.06
N ASN A 61 0.88 -21.24 1.41
CA ASN A 61 0.20 -21.17 2.71
C ASN A 61 -0.22 -19.72 3.08
N CYS A 62 -0.81 -19.00 2.12
CA CYS A 62 -1.23 -17.62 2.30
C CYS A 62 -2.74 -17.45 2.12
N MET A 63 -3.29 -16.47 2.83
CA MET A 63 -4.65 -15.98 2.63
C MET A 63 -4.59 -14.59 2.00
N ILE A 64 -5.11 -14.45 0.78
CA ILE A 64 -5.22 -13.16 0.11
C ILE A 64 -6.67 -12.68 0.19
N ILE A 65 -6.87 -11.46 0.70
CA ILE A 65 -8.17 -10.82 0.84
C ILE A 65 -8.25 -9.69 -0.19
N PRO A 66 -9.09 -9.80 -1.22
CA PRO A 66 -9.23 -8.76 -2.23
C PRO A 66 -9.80 -7.44 -1.66
N PRO A 67 -9.49 -6.28 -2.28
CA PRO A 67 -8.61 -6.14 -3.42
C PRO A 67 -7.14 -6.14 -2.99
N CYS A 68 -6.27 -6.77 -3.78
CA CYS A 68 -4.82 -6.74 -3.61
C CYS A 68 -4.15 -6.69 -4.98
N PHE A 69 -2.99 -6.03 -5.06
CA PHE A 69 -2.09 -6.11 -6.20
C PHE A 69 -0.86 -6.92 -5.82
N ILE A 70 -0.51 -7.91 -6.63
CA ILE A 70 0.69 -8.74 -6.46
C ILE A 70 1.53 -8.64 -7.74
N GLY A 71 2.74 -8.12 -7.61
CA GLY A 71 3.69 -7.97 -8.72
C GLY A 71 4.37 -9.26 -9.15
N GLU A 72 5.20 -9.14 -10.18
CA GLU A 72 6.01 -10.24 -10.74
C GLU A 72 7.08 -10.72 -9.76
N ASN A 73 7.32 -12.03 -9.74
CA ASN A 73 8.30 -12.71 -8.88
C ASN A 73 8.13 -12.44 -7.38
N VAL A 74 6.94 -12.03 -6.94
CA VAL A 74 6.63 -11.87 -5.53
C VAL A 74 6.59 -13.24 -4.86
N LYS A 75 7.12 -13.34 -3.65
CA LYS A 75 7.09 -14.56 -2.84
C LYS A 75 6.33 -14.31 -1.55
N LEU A 76 5.16 -14.90 -1.42
CA LEU A 76 4.33 -14.86 -0.22
C LEU A 76 4.37 -16.22 0.46
N LYS A 77 4.74 -16.25 1.75
CA LYS A 77 4.78 -17.48 2.54
C LYS A 77 4.17 -17.29 3.92
N ASN A 78 3.30 -18.21 4.35
CA ASN A 78 2.71 -18.24 5.70
C ASN A 78 2.10 -16.90 6.13
N SER A 79 1.44 -16.19 5.20
CA SER A 79 1.06 -14.79 5.41
C SER A 79 -0.40 -14.51 5.06
N LYS A 80 -0.98 -13.50 5.69
CA LYS A 80 -2.28 -12.93 5.35
C LYS A 80 -2.06 -11.56 4.71
N ILE A 81 -2.51 -11.41 3.47
CA ILE A 81 -2.33 -10.18 2.68
C ILE A 81 -3.70 -9.62 2.31
N GLY A 82 -3.97 -8.38 2.68
CA GLY A 82 -5.19 -7.65 2.34
C GLY A 82 -6.21 -7.52 3.47
N PRO A 83 -7.27 -6.72 3.22
CA PRO A 83 -7.57 -6.03 1.97
C PRO A 83 -6.72 -4.77 1.74
N CYS A 84 -6.76 -4.24 0.52
CA CYS A 84 -6.11 -2.99 0.10
C CYS A 84 -4.58 -3.02 0.24
N VAL A 85 -3.95 -4.12 -0.17
CA VAL A 85 -2.49 -4.26 -0.15
C VAL A 85 -1.92 -4.35 -1.55
N SER A 86 -0.87 -3.57 -1.80
CA SER A 86 -0.05 -3.67 -3.02
C SER A 86 1.33 -4.20 -2.65
N VAL A 87 1.77 -5.24 -3.34
CA VAL A 87 3.10 -5.84 -3.18
C VAL A 87 3.87 -5.72 -4.50
N GLY A 88 4.88 -4.86 -4.52
CA GLY A 88 5.71 -4.59 -5.69
C GLY A 88 6.60 -5.77 -6.08
N ASN A 89 7.12 -5.72 -7.31
CA ASN A 89 7.89 -6.80 -7.94
C ASN A 89 9.09 -7.26 -7.08
N ASN A 90 9.44 -8.55 -7.20
CA ASN A 90 10.58 -9.19 -6.51
C ASN A 90 10.57 -9.05 -4.98
N THR A 91 9.40 -8.82 -4.39
CA THR A 91 9.25 -8.65 -2.94
C THR A 91 8.96 -9.99 -2.27
N ILE A 92 9.54 -10.19 -1.09
CA ILE A 92 9.40 -11.39 -0.28
C ILE A 92 8.67 -11.03 1.00
N VAL A 93 7.55 -11.70 1.28
CA VAL A 93 6.75 -11.52 2.50
C VAL A 93 6.55 -12.87 3.18
N ILE A 94 7.03 -13.00 4.41
CA ILE A 94 7.07 -14.26 5.16
C ILE A 94 6.45 -14.04 6.56
N ASN A 95 5.65 -14.99 7.03
CA ASN A 95 5.08 -15.02 8.39
C ASN A 95 4.37 -13.72 8.80
N SER A 96 3.69 -13.05 7.87
CA SER A 96 3.22 -11.67 8.05
C SER A 96 1.70 -11.52 7.91
N ASN A 97 1.11 -10.57 8.62
CA ASN A 97 -0.26 -10.11 8.47
C ASN A 97 -0.23 -8.64 8.03
N ILE A 98 -0.71 -8.37 6.82
CA ILE A 98 -0.62 -7.04 6.21
C ILE A 98 -1.97 -6.63 5.65
N ASP A 99 -2.46 -5.45 6.02
CA ASP A 99 -3.66 -4.84 5.47
C ASP A 99 -3.43 -3.35 5.18
N ASN A 100 -4.24 -2.77 4.28
CA ASN A 100 -4.25 -1.35 3.95
C ASN A 100 -2.83 -0.75 3.80
N SER A 101 -2.01 -1.34 2.94
CA SER A 101 -0.58 -1.03 2.89
C SER A 101 -0.02 -1.03 1.47
N LEU A 102 0.97 -0.17 1.24
CA LEU A 102 1.71 -0.09 -0.02
C LEU A 102 3.15 -0.55 0.21
N ILE A 103 3.49 -1.73 -0.34
CA ILE A 103 4.84 -2.29 -0.31
C ILE A 103 5.41 -2.17 -1.70
N GLN A 104 6.50 -1.42 -1.84
CA GLN A 104 7.18 -1.22 -3.12
C GLN A 104 8.11 -2.41 -3.43
N GLU A 105 8.99 -2.25 -4.42
CA GLU A 105 9.70 -3.37 -5.05
C GLU A 105 10.93 -3.83 -4.26
N ASN A 106 11.41 -5.04 -4.56
CA ASN A 106 12.67 -5.61 -4.07
C ASN A 106 12.78 -5.61 -2.54
N THR A 107 11.65 -5.71 -1.84
CA THR A 107 11.58 -5.57 -0.39
C THR A 107 11.52 -6.94 0.29
N VAL A 108 12.02 -7.04 1.52
CA VAL A 108 11.86 -8.22 2.36
C VAL A 108 11.08 -7.85 3.62
N ILE A 109 9.99 -8.55 3.88
CA ILE A 109 9.21 -8.46 5.12
C ILE A 109 9.14 -9.84 5.75
N ASP A 110 9.56 -9.95 6.99
CA ASP A 110 9.45 -11.18 7.78
C ASP A 110 8.85 -10.85 9.15
N HIS A 111 7.86 -11.62 9.59
CA HIS A 111 7.11 -11.40 10.84
C HIS A 111 6.45 -10.01 10.94
N GLY A 112 6.01 -9.43 9.82
CA GLY A 112 5.33 -8.14 9.78
C GLY A 112 3.87 -8.20 10.22
N ASN A 113 3.48 -7.40 11.20
CA ASN A 113 2.07 -7.11 11.49
C ASN A 113 1.82 -5.62 11.17
N LEU A 114 1.41 -5.35 9.93
CA LEU A 114 1.42 -4.01 9.35
C LEU A 114 0.02 -3.62 8.87
N SER A 115 -0.48 -2.49 9.36
CA SER A 115 -1.70 -1.86 8.87
C SER A 115 -1.43 -0.40 8.57
N ASN A 116 -2.09 0.17 7.56
CA ASN A 116 -1.89 1.56 7.14
C ASN A 116 -0.38 1.86 7.03
N SER A 117 0.34 1.13 6.19
CA SER A 117 1.81 1.22 6.11
C SER A 117 2.31 1.47 4.70
N MET A 118 3.46 2.14 4.59
CA MET A 118 4.17 2.32 3.32
C MET A 118 5.61 1.87 3.49
N ILE A 119 6.01 0.87 2.71
CA ILE A 119 7.36 0.33 2.71
C ILE A 119 7.99 0.62 1.34
N GLY A 120 9.09 1.37 1.33
CA GLY A 120 9.77 1.80 0.10
C GLY A 120 10.58 0.68 -0.56
N ASN A 121 11.14 0.97 -1.74
CA ASN A 121 11.95 0.01 -2.49
C ASN A 121 13.18 -0.47 -1.71
N SER A 122 13.56 -1.73 -1.93
CA SER A 122 14.79 -2.33 -1.38
C SER A 122 14.89 -2.26 0.15
N ALA A 123 13.74 -2.20 0.82
CA ALA A 123 13.68 -2.15 2.26
C ALA A 123 13.71 -3.56 2.86
N HIS A 124 14.14 -3.63 4.12
CA HIS A 124 14.09 -4.84 4.92
C HIS A 124 13.36 -4.54 6.22
N TYR A 125 12.27 -5.26 6.47
CA TYR A 125 11.51 -5.20 7.71
C TYR A 125 11.50 -6.58 8.36
N TYR A 126 12.01 -6.66 9.58
CA TYR A 126 11.96 -7.87 10.41
C TYR A 126 11.18 -7.53 11.69
N GLY A 127 9.95 -8.02 11.77
CA GLY A 127 9.14 -7.91 12.97
C GLY A 127 9.63 -8.86 14.06
N VAL A 128 9.11 -8.66 15.27
CA VAL A 128 9.54 -9.45 16.43
C VAL A 128 8.61 -10.65 16.59
N ALA A 129 9.11 -11.84 16.29
CA ALA A 129 8.53 -13.07 16.80
C ALA A 129 8.82 -13.16 18.31
N ARG A 130 7.79 -13.32 19.15
CA ARG A 130 7.97 -13.44 20.61
C ARG A 130 7.27 -14.68 21.13
N GLU A 131 7.98 -15.40 21.99
CA GLU A 131 7.38 -16.33 22.92
C GLU A 131 7.15 -15.59 24.23
N ILE A 132 5.91 -15.58 24.71
CA ILE A 132 5.52 -14.81 25.89
C ILE A 132 4.72 -15.72 26.80
N SER A 133 5.07 -15.73 28.09
CA SER A 133 4.23 -16.26 29.17
C SER A 133 3.69 -15.07 29.97
N LEU A 134 2.38 -14.83 29.87
CA LEU A 134 1.67 -13.83 30.69
C LEU A 134 0.94 -14.55 31.80
N GLY A 135 1.15 -14.11 33.04
CA GLY A 135 0.39 -14.57 34.20
C GLY A 135 -0.97 -13.88 34.31
N ASP A 136 -1.80 -14.37 35.24
CA ASP A 136 -3.12 -13.80 35.49
C ASP A 136 -3.03 -12.29 35.81
N PHE A 137 -4.02 -11.53 35.33
CA PHE A 137 -4.13 -10.07 35.51
C PHE A 137 -2.97 -9.24 34.93
N SER A 138 -2.21 -9.77 33.96
CA SER A 138 -1.11 -9.05 33.29
C SER A 138 -1.55 -8.45 31.96
N VAL A 139 -0.97 -7.30 31.60
CA VAL A 139 -1.15 -6.64 30.29
C VAL A 139 0.21 -6.43 29.64
N LEU A 140 0.37 -6.95 28.42
CA LEU A 140 1.44 -6.55 27.52
C LEU A 140 0.85 -5.66 26.45
N ASP A 141 1.11 -4.37 26.57
CA ASP A 141 0.61 -3.35 25.65
C ASP A 141 1.78 -2.64 24.98
N PHE A 142 1.70 -2.52 23.64
CA PHE A 142 2.65 -1.78 22.81
C PHE A 142 2.09 -0.43 22.36
N LEU A 143 0.84 -0.12 22.70
CA LEU A 143 0.07 1.01 22.19
C LEU A 143 -0.12 2.11 23.22
N SER A 144 0.69 2.22 24.27
CA SER A 144 0.40 3.11 25.40
C SER A 144 0.30 4.61 25.01
N LYS A 145 -0.95 4.95 24.65
CA LYS A 145 -1.71 6.20 24.51
C LYS A 145 -1.14 7.33 23.64
N ALA A 146 -1.76 7.54 22.47
CA ALA A 146 -2.12 8.89 22.09
C ALA A 146 -3.29 9.33 23.00
N GLU A 147 -3.01 10.11 24.03
CA GLU A 147 -4.07 10.81 24.77
C GLU A 147 -4.66 11.91 23.87
N ASN A 148 -5.99 12.02 23.86
CA ASN A 148 -6.78 13.05 23.19
C ASN A 148 -6.37 14.47 23.61
#